data_AF-A0AAD3TPA1-F1
#
_entry.id   AF-A0AAD3TPA1-F1
#
_cell.length_a   1.000
_cell.length_b   1.000
_cell.length_c   1.000
_cell.angle_alpha   90.00
_cell.angle_beta   90.00
_cell.angle_gamma   90.00
#
_symmetry.space_group_name_H-M   'P 1'
#
loop_
_entity.id
_entity.type
_entity.pdbx_description
1 polymer ?
#
loop_
_entity_poly.entity_id
_entity_poly.type
_entity_poly.pdbx_seq_one_letter_code
_entity_poly.pdbx_strand_id
1 'polypeptide(L)'
;MRIRAAPTIANMPAAALRAHVAASGGPLRLPGIAWSLPQWDADDLGTLRTDVGENTAVDVELAPRGRGYTDPAWHRVTMGFGLFLDAFVLGRIPASSPAAVPAGYLAQAPLLDLPGLRRLLPPLEHYVGPRGDVYGRTLWVGPARCFTPFHRDPNVGLYTQVVGKKVFHLLPPEVEFQTSAVRANTASVPISVRRILGEGGGEGEGEDVGPKEREEMRALLRDAFAREGACEVRLAAGDSVLIPPGWWHSAEGESVGVGVNAWFR
;
A
#
# COMPACT_ATOMS: atom_id res chain seq x y z
N MET A 1 -3.19 4.37 21.95
CA MET A 1 -1.91 3.60 21.90
C MET A 1 -1.00 4.35 20.95
N ARG A 2 0.30 4.50 21.26
CA ARG A 2 1.24 5.17 20.34
C ARG A 2 2.10 4.12 19.66
N ILE A 3 2.02 4.01 18.34
CA ILE A 3 2.88 3.13 17.55
C ILE A 3 4.25 3.82 17.38
N ARG A 4 5.34 3.06 17.50
CA ARG A 4 6.70 3.59 17.27
C ARG A 4 6.89 3.90 15.78
N ALA A 5 7.51 5.02 15.45
CA ALA A 5 7.93 5.28 14.08
C ALA A 5 9.15 4.40 13.72
N ALA A 6 9.22 3.93 12.47
CA ALA A 6 10.43 3.24 12.00
C ALA A 6 11.62 4.22 11.92
N PRO A 7 12.87 3.72 12.01
CA PRO A 7 14.05 4.54 11.75
C PRO A 7 13.99 5.17 10.35
N THR A 8 14.38 6.44 10.27
CA THR A 8 14.46 7.18 9.00
C THR A 8 15.92 7.34 8.61
N ILE A 9 16.28 6.91 7.40
CA ILE A 9 17.63 7.07 6.85
C ILE A 9 17.51 7.78 5.50
N ALA A 10 17.82 9.07 5.48
CA ALA A 10 17.79 9.87 4.26
C ALA A 10 18.98 9.52 3.36
N ASN A 11 18.73 9.45 2.04
CA ASN A 11 19.77 9.23 1.01
C ASN A 11 20.64 7.99 1.27
N MET A 12 20.03 6.91 1.78
CA MET A 12 20.75 5.68 2.11
C MET A 12 21.42 5.11 0.85
N PRO A 13 22.75 4.92 0.83
CA PRO A 13 23.43 4.34 -0.32
C PRO A 13 22.96 2.90 -0.57
N ALA A 14 22.89 2.48 -1.83
CA ALA A 14 22.49 1.13 -2.22
C ALA A 14 23.28 0.02 -1.49
N ALA A 15 24.59 0.20 -1.31
CA ALA A 15 25.42 -0.75 -0.57
C ALA A 15 25.04 -0.85 0.93
N ALA A 16 24.71 0.27 1.56
CA ALA A 16 24.26 0.30 2.95
C ALA A 16 22.89 -0.37 3.09
N LEU A 17 21.97 -0.11 2.15
CA LEU A 17 20.66 -0.78 2.14
C LEU A 17 20.82 -2.30 2.01
N ARG A 18 21.68 -2.77 1.11
CA ARG A 18 21.98 -4.20 0.95
C ARG A 18 22.56 -4.80 2.23
N ALA A 19 23.51 -4.11 2.87
CA ALA A 19 24.10 -4.56 4.13
C ALA A 19 23.05 -4.63 5.26
N HIS A 20 22.15 -3.64 5.35
CA HIS A 20 21.06 -3.64 6.32
C HIS A 20 20.13 -4.84 6.14
N VAL A 21 19.71 -5.13 4.90
CA VAL A 21 18.86 -6.29 4.62
C VAL A 21 19.60 -7.61 4.86
N ALA A 22 20.88 -7.71 4.48
CA ALA A 22 21.70 -8.90 4.70
C ALA A 22 21.91 -9.21 6.20
N ALA A 23 21.88 -8.19 7.06
CA ALA A 23 21.92 -8.32 8.50
C ALA A 23 20.52 -8.56 9.13
N SER A 24 19.51 -8.92 8.33
CA SER A 24 18.11 -9.09 8.76
C SER A 24 17.54 -7.85 9.45
N GLY A 25 17.96 -6.66 9.00
CA GLY A 25 17.48 -5.40 9.54
C GLY A 25 15.98 -5.20 9.33
N GLY A 26 15.35 -4.50 10.28
CA GLY A 26 13.91 -4.21 10.25
C GLY A 26 13.51 -3.14 9.21
N PRO A 27 12.23 -2.75 9.19
CA PRO A 27 11.71 -1.72 8.31
C PRO A 27 12.42 -0.38 8.46
N LEU A 28 12.50 0.36 7.36
CA LEU A 28 13.06 1.71 7.32
C LEU A 28 12.15 2.64 6.53
N ARG A 29 12.08 3.90 6.94
CA ARG A 29 11.67 5.00 6.07
C ARG A 29 12.90 5.55 5.36
N LEU A 30 12.83 5.65 4.04
CA LEU A 30 13.94 6.00 3.17
C LEU A 30 13.58 7.19 2.27
N PRO A 31 13.67 8.43 2.78
CA PRO A 31 13.51 9.62 1.93
C PRO A 31 14.66 9.71 0.93
N GLY A 32 14.35 10.02 -0.33
CA GLY A 32 15.36 10.32 -1.34
C GLY A 32 16.14 9.10 -1.89
N ILE A 33 15.70 7.87 -1.60
CA ILE A 33 16.26 6.65 -2.22
C ILE A 33 15.60 6.34 -3.59
N ALA A 34 14.58 7.12 -3.96
CA ALA A 34 13.69 6.81 -5.06
C ALA A 34 14.23 7.27 -6.42
N TRP A 35 13.63 6.67 -7.45
CA TRP A 35 13.62 7.09 -8.85
C TRP A 35 13.56 8.61 -9.04
N SER A 36 13.97 9.08 -10.22
CA SER A 36 13.59 10.41 -10.72
C SER A 36 12.05 10.48 -10.85
N LEU A 37 11.37 10.77 -9.74
CA LEU A 37 9.92 10.63 -9.67
C LEU A 37 9.24 11.64 -10.60
N PRO A 38 8.25 11.20 -11.38
CA PRO A 38 7.44 12.12 -12.16
C PRO A 38 6.67 13.05 -11.23
N GLN A 39 6.47 14.29 -11.68
CA GLN A 39 5.61 15.26 -11.00
C GLN A 39 4.19 15.06 -11.51
N TRP A 40 3.42 14.21 -10.83
CA TRP A 40 2.00 14.03 -11.10
C TRP A 40 1.18 14.84 -10.11
N ASP A 41 0.21 15.60 -10.62
CA ASP A 41 -0.69 16.40 -9.79
C ASP A 41 -1.75 15.51 -9.12
N ALA A 42 -1.92 15.66 -7.80
CA ALA A 42 -2.90 14.91 -7.02
C ALA A 42 -4.34 15.29 -7.36
N ASP A 43 -4.58 16.51 -7.85
CA ASP A 43 -5.93 17.06 -8.05
C ASP A 43 -6.56 16.57 -9.36
N ASP A 44 -5.76 16.25 -10.38
CA ASP A 44 -6.26 15.81 -11.68
C ASP A 44 -5.68 14.51 -12.26
N LEU A 45 -4.49 14.09 -11.80
CA LEU A 45 -3.74 12.94 -12.32
C LEU A 45 -3.63 12.89 -13.86
N GLY A 46 -3.69 14.04 -14.54
CA GLY A 46 -3.78 14.15 -15.99
C GLY A 46 -2.52 13.69 -16.72
N THR A 47 -1.35 14.03 -16.18
CA THR A 47 -0.06 13.52 -16.70
C THR A 47 0.04 12.00 -16.52
N LEU A 48 -0.35 11.47 -15.36
CA LEU A 48 -0.39 10.01 -15.14
C LEU A 48 -1.37 9.31 -16.11
N ARG A 49 -2.55 9.91 -16.35
CA ARG A 49 -3.53 9.42 -17.34
C ARG A 49 -2.91 9.32 -18.72
N THR A 50 -2.14 10.32 -19.12
CA THR A 50 -1.39 10.32 -20.40
C THR A 50 -0.30 9.26 -20.42
N ASP A 51 0.49 9.16 -19.35
CA ASP A 51 1.63 8.23 -19.26
C ASP A 51 1.21 6.76 -19.28
N VAL A 52 0.07 6.42 -18.67
CA VAL A 52 -0.53 5.08 -18.69
C VAL A 52 -1.33 4.83 -19.96
N GLY A 53 -1.99 5.85 -20.49
CA GLY A 53 -2.95 5.76 -21.58
C GLY A 53 -4.39 5.58 -21.06
N GLU A 54 -5.29 6.45 -21.50
CA GLU A 54 -6.68 6.52 -21.00
C GLU A 54 -7.46 5.20 -21.18
N ASN A 55 -7.27 4.53 -22.31
CA ASN A 55 -7.97 3.29 -22.66
C ASN A 55 -7.19 2.02 -22.26
N THR A 56 -6.04 2.16 -21.59
CA THR A 56 -5.29 1.01 -21.09
C THR A 56 -6.18 0.22 -20.14
N ALA A 57 -6.41 -1.05 -20.47
CA ALA A 57 -7.21 -1.94 -19.65
C ALA A 57 -6.49 -2.20 -18.32
N VAL A 58 -7.16 -1.94 -17.21
CA VAL A 58 -6.66 -2.15 -15.86
C VAL A 58 -7.68 -2.91 -15.02
N ASP A 59 -7.18 -3.78 -14.15
CA ASP A 59 -8.01 -4.48 -13.18
C ASP A 59 -8.11 -3.69 -11.89
N VAL A 60 -9.33 -3.25 -11.56
CA VAL A 60 -9.62 -2.48 -10.35
C VAL A 60 -10.24 -3.41 -9.32
N GLU A 61 -9.70 -3.38 -8.10
CA GLU A 61 -10.29 -4.04 -6.94
C GLU A 61 -11.46 -3.20 -6.42
N LEU A 62 -12.64 -3.80 -6.33
CA LEU A 62 -13.83 -3.17 -5.77
C LEU A 62 -14.22 -3.87 -4.46
N ALA A 63 -14.48 -3.09 -3.41
CA ALA A 63 -14.97 -3.58 -2.13
C ALA A 63 -15.89 -2.54 -1.46
N PRO A 64 -16.72 -2.94 -0.47
CA PRO A 64 -17.39 -1.98 0.39
C PRO A 64 -16.38 -0.99 1.00
N ARG A 65 -16.80 0.26 1.24
CA ARG A 65 -15.89 1.26 1.80
C ARG A 65 -15.41 0.85 3.20
N GLY A 66 -14.11 1.03 3.45
CA GLY A 66 -13.47 0.55 4.68
C GLY A 66 -13.15 -0.95 4.69
N ARG A 67 -13.39 -1.67 3.58
CA ARG A 67 -13.05 -3.08 3.39
C ARG A 67 -11.94 -3.26 2.35
N GLY A 68 -11.24 -4.40 2.45
CA GLY A 68 -10.15 -4.78 1.54
C GLY A 68 -10.42 -6.13 0.88
N TYR A 69 -9.40 -6.73 0.25
CA TYR A 69 -9.56 -7.98 -0.51
C TYR A 69 -9.89 -9.24 0.31
N THR A 70 -9.96 -9.13 1.63
CA THR A 70 -10.44 -10.20 2.52
C THR A 70 -11.96 -10.20 2.68
N ASP A 71 -12.65 -9.18 2.16
CA ASP A 71 -14.10 -9.06 2.25
C ASP A 71 -14.82 -9.97 1.24
N PRO A 72 -15.92 -10.65 1.61
CA PRO A 72 -16.65 -11.51 0.68
C PRO A 72 -17.24 -10.81 -0.54
N ALA A 73 -17.52 -9.51 -0.46
CA ALA A 73 -18.03 -8.71 -1.59
C ALA A 73 -16.90 -8.18 -2.49
N TRP A 74 -15.63 -8.40 -2.12
CA TRP A 74 -14.50 -8.00 -2.95
C TRP A 74 -14.49 -8.76 -4.27
N HIS A 75 -14.22 -8.03 -5.35
CA HIS A 75 -14.01 -8.60 -6.68
C HIS A 75 -13.15 -7.67 -7.53
N ARG A 76 -12.72 -8.15 -8.70
CA ARG A 76 -11.98 -7.37 -9.69
C ARG A 76 -12.83 -7.09 -10.92
N VAL A 77 -12.74 -5.88 -11.44
CA VAL A 77 -13.36 -5.48 -12.70
C VAL A 77 -12.30 -4.85 -13.60
N THR A 78 -12.26 -5.28 -14.86
CA THR A 78 -11.40 -4.68 -15.88
C THR A 78 -12.11 -3.47 -16.50
N MET A 79 -11.44 -2.33 -16.56
CA MET A 79 -11.94 -1.11 -17.19
C MET A 79 -10.79 -0.26 -17.77
N GLY A 80 -11.12 0.78 -18.54
CA GLY A 80 -10.11 1.74 -19.00
C GLY A 80 -9.55 2.56 -17.83
N PHE A 81 -8.24 2.82 -17.85
CA PHE A 81 -7.56 3.55 -16.78
C PHE A 81 -8.17 4.94 -16.50
N GLY A 82 -8.55 5.68 -17.54
CA GLY A 82 -9.21 6.98 -17.37
C GLY A 82 -10.57 6.88 -16.67
N LEU A 83 -11.37 5.86 -17.04
CA LEU A 83 -12.66 5.59 -16.39
C LEU A 83 -12.47 5.26 -14.91
N PHE A 84 -11.45 4.45 -14.58
CA PHE A 84 -11.09 4.16 -13.18
C PHE A 84 -10.78 5.45 -12.40
N LEU A 85 -9.94 6.33 -12.94
CA LEU A 85 -9.58 7.59 -12.28
C LEU A 85 -10.82 8.45 -12.03
N ASP A 86 -11.64 8.66 -13.07
CA ASP A 86 -12.81 9.54 -12.97
C ASP A 86 -13.88 8.97 -12.02
N ALA A 87 -14.08 7.64 -12.02
CA ALA A 87 -15.08 6.97 -11.20
C ALA A 87 -14.70 6.86 -9.71
N PHE A 88 -13.47 6.42 -9.42
CA PHE A 88 -13.10 5.96 -8.07
C PHE A 88 -12.07 6.83 -7.36
N VAL A 89 -11.31 7.64 -8.10
CA VAL A 89 -10.22 8.45 -7.52
C VAL A 89 -10.58 9.93 -7.46
N LEU A 90 -11.08 10.49 -8.57
CA LEU A 90 -11.32 11.92 -8.74
C LEU A 90 -12.79 12.32 -8.52
N GLY A 91 -13.70 11.35 -8.39
CA GLY A 91 -15.12 11.60 -8.10
C GLY A 91 -15.84 12.41 -9.18
N ARG A 92 -15.44 12.26 -10.44
CA ARG A 92 -15.97 13.01 -11.59
C ARG A 92 -17.23 12.39 -12.17
N ILE A 93 -17.54 11.14 -11.83
CA ILE A 93 -18.77 10.47 -12.25
C ILE A 93 -19.81 10.62 -11.14
N PRO A 94 -20.91 11.35 -11.37
CA PRO A 94 -21.95 11.52 -10.37
C PRO A 94 -22.67 10.20 -10.11
N ALA A 95 -23.00 9.94 -8.85
CA ALA A 95 -23.79 8.80 -8.42
C ALA A 95 -25.02 9.27 -7.63
N SER A 96 -26.19 8.70 -7.93
CA SER A 96 -27.43 9.01 -7.21
C SER A 96 -27.35 8.65 -5.72
N SER A 97 -26.51 7.68 -5.37
CA SER A 97 -26.18 7.33 -3.98
C SER A 97 -24.66 7.21 -3.82
N PRO A 98 -23.94 8.31 -3.51
CA PRO A 98 -22.49 8.29 -3.36
C PRO A 98 -21.99 7.31 -2.28
N ALA A 99 -22.77 7.12 -1.22
CA ALA A 99 -22.47 6.16 -0.14
C ALA A 99 -22.53 4.70 -0.61
N ALA A 100 -23.32 4.40 -1.65
CA ALA A 100 -23.42 3.05 -2.22
C ALA A 100 -22.30 2.74 -3.23
N VAL A 101 -21.51 3.73 -3.65
CA VAL A 101 -20.39 3.51 -4.57
C VAL A 101 -19.26 2.80 -3.79
N PRO A 102 -18.80 1.62 -4.23
CA PRO A 102 -17.73 0.89 -3.57
C PRO A 102 -16.41 1.68 -3.64
N ALA A 103 -15.46 1.32 -2.78
CA ALA A 103 -14.09 1.78 -2.94
C ALA A 103 -13.46 1.05 -4.13
N GLY A 104 -12.83 1.81 -5.04
CA GLY A 104 -12.05 1.27 -6.14
C GLY A 104 -10.56 1.48 -5.91
N TYR A 105 -9.79 0.40 -5.98
CA TYR A 105 -8.36 0.42 -5.76
C TYR A 105 -7.61 -0.28 -6.90
N LEU A 106 -6.72 0.45 -7.58
CA LEU A 106 -5.78 -0.15 -8.52
C LEU A 106 -4.58 -0.65 -7.73
N ALA A 107 -4.60 -1.92 -7.36
CA ALA A 107 -3.58 -2.57 -6.55
C ALA A 107 -2.71 -3.51 -7.39
N GLN A 108 -1.39 -3.51 -7.12
CA GLN A 108 -0.41 -4.38 -7.78
C GLN A 108 -0.48 -4.37 -9.32
N ALA A 109 -0.77 -3.22 -9.94
CA ALA A 109 -0.95 -3.17 -11.40
C ALA A 109 0.42 -3.23 -12.11
N PRO A 110 0.66 -4.19 -13.02
CA PRO A 110 1.97 -4.39 -13.67
C PRO A 110 2.20 -3.38 -14.82
N LEU A 111 1.93 -2.10 -14.57
CA LEU A 111 1.98 -1.04 -15.58
C LEU A 111 3.36 -0.39 -15.70
N LEU A 112 4.27 -0.61 -14.74
CA LEU A 112 5.58 0.05 -14.72
C LEU A 112 6.55 -0.42 -15.81
N ASP A 113 6.17 -1.47 -16.56
CA ASP A 113 6.90 -1.94 -17.74
C ASP A 113 6.34 -1.41 -19.06
N LEU A 114 5.25 -0.63 -19.03
CA LEU A 114 4.83 0.14 -20.19
C LEU A 114 5.96 1.09 -20.64
N PRO A 115 6.23 1.26 -21.94
CA PRO A 115 7.39 2.02 -22.41
C PRO A 115 7.48 3.45 -21.87
N GLY A 116 6.35 4.15 -21.72
CA GLY A 116 6.29 5.50 -21.16
C GLY A 116 6.70 5.53 -19.69
N LEU A 117 6.05 4.69 -18.87
CA LEU A 117 6.34 4.60 -17.45
C LEU A 117 7.72 4.04 -17.14
N ARG A 118 8.21 3.06 -17.92
CA ARG A 118 9.54 2.47 -17.71
C ARG A 118 10.67 3.49 -17.90
N ARG A 119 10.46 4.50 -18.75
CA ARG A 119 11.42 5.60 -18.93
C ARG A 119 11.41 6.58 -17.75
N LEU A 120 10.23 6.90 -17.23
CA LEU A 120 10.06 7.81 -16.09
C LEU A 120 10.49 7.15 -14.77
N LEU A 121 10.20 5.87 -14.64
CA LEU A 121 10.43 5.03 -13.49
C LEU A 121 11.23 3.81 -14.00
N PRO A 122 12.56 3.90 -14.16
CA PRO A 122 13.39 2.75 -14.53
C PRO A 122 13.37 1.68 -13.41
N PRO A 123 13.90 0.47 -13.57
CA PRO A 123 14.12 -0.44 -12.44
C PRO A 123 15.04 0.19 -11.37
N LEU A 124 14.80 -0.06 -10.06
CA LEU A 124 15.74 0.38 -9.01
C LEU A 124 16.94 -0.56 -8.98
N GLU A 125 18.14 0.01 -9.08
CA GLU A 125 19.39 -0.72 -8.87
C GLU A 125 19.81 -0.75 -7.39
N HIS A 126 19.00 -0.19 -6.49
CA HIS A 126 19.32 -0.03 -5.07
C HIS A 126 19.45 -1.35 -4.33
N TYR A 127 18.64 -2.33 -4.71
CA TYR A 127 18.71 -3.67 -4.15
C TYR A 127 18.75 -4.68 -5.30
N VAL A 128 19.64 -5.65 -5.14
CA VAL A 128 19.78 -6.80 -6.03
C VAL A 128 19.52 -7.97 -5.11
N GLY A 129 18.42 -8.68 -5.33
CA GLY A 129 18.06 -9.79 -4.47
C GLY A 129 19.04 -10.96 -4.59
N PRO A 130 18.91 -11.99 -3.75
CA PRO A 130 19.82 -13.15 -3.75
C PRO A 130 20.00 -13.83 -5.11
N ARG A 131 18.98 -13.81 -5.98
CA ARG A 131 19.05 -14.34 -7.36
C ARG A 131 19.41 -13.29 -8.41
N GLY A 132 19.54 -12.04 -7.99
CA GLY A 132 19.95 -10.95 -8.85
C GLY A 132 18.82 -10.33 -9.66
N ASP A 133 17.57 -10.76 -9.45
CA ASP A 133 16.43 -10.34 -10.26
C ASP A 133 15.37 -9.54 -9.50
N VAL A 134 14.68 -8.68 -10.24
CA VAL A 134 13.47 -7.99 -9.76
C VAL A 134 12.29 -8.91 -10.06
N TYR A 135 11.59 -9.36 -9.02
CA TYR A 135 10.43 -10.23 -9.18
C TYR A 135 9.31 -9.58 -9.99
N GLY A 136 9.03 -8.32 -9.66
CA GLY A 136 7.91 -7.60 -10.21
C GLY A 136 7.92 -6.15 -9.76
N ARG A 137 7.29 -5.30 -10.57
CA ARG A 137 7.17 -3.87 -10.35
C ARG A 137 5.74 -3.47 -10.60
N THR A 138 5.14 -2.73 -9.66
CA THR A 138 3.72 -2.44 -9.72
C THR A 138 3.39 -0.99 -9.41
N LEU A 139 2.39 -0.47 -10.13
CA LEU A 139 1.74 0.80 -9.87
C LEU A 139 0.56 0.56 -8.92
N TRP A 140 0.38 1.51 -8.01
CA TRP A 140 -0.72 1.54 -7.06
C TRP A 140 -1.39 2.90 -7.14
N VAL A 141 -2.70 2.93 -7.38
CA VAL A 141 -3.48 4.17 -7.46
C VAL A 141 -4.77 3.98 -6.68
N GLY A 142 -5.11 4.91 -5.80
CA GLY A 142 -6.37 4.85 -5.08
C GLY A 142 -6.75 6.17 -4.41
N PRO A 143 -8.03 6.32 -4.03
CA PRO A 143 -8.49 7.42 -3.19
C PRO A 143 -7.96 7.30 -1.75
N ALA A 144 -8.25 8.31 -0.95
CA ALA A 144 -8.04 8.25 0.49
C ALA A 144 -8.79 7.06 1.10
N ARG A 145 -8.21 6.47 2.15
CA ARG A 145 -8.73 5.34 2.95
C ARG A 145 -8.82 4.00 2.24
N CYS A 146 -8.42 3.88 0.97
CA CYS A 146 -8.11 2.58 0.40
C CYS A 146 -6.98 1.93 1.20
N PHE A 147 -7.17 0.67 1.58
CA PHE A 147 -6.21 -0.04 2.41
C PHE A 147 -5.95 -1.46 1.92
N THR A 148 -4.77 -1.94 2.25
CA THR A 148 -4.32 -3.32 2.06
C THR A 148 -4.24 -3.98 3.44
N PRO A 149 -4.99 -5.07 3.69
CA PRO A 149 -4.92 -5.84 4.91
C PRO A 149 -3.50 -6.29 5.28
N PHE A 150 -3.28 -6.64 6.54
CA PHE A 150 -2.00 -7.20 6.98
C PHE A 150 -1.67 -8.46 6.19
N HIS A 151 -0.53 -8.46 5.51
CA HIS A 151 -0.03 -9.61 4.78
C HIS A 151 1.50 -9.68 4.84
N ARG A 152 2.06 -10.81 4.41
CA ARG A 152 3.50 -11.04 4.32
C ARG A 152 3.89 -11.43 2.91
N ASP A 153 4.98 -10.85 2.45
CA ASP A 153 5.63 -11.22 1.20
C ASP A 153 6.97 -11.92 1.49
N PRO A 154 7.38 -12.92 0.69
CA PRO A 154 8.64 -13.62 0.90
C PRO A 154 9.86 -12.81 0.44
N ASN A 155 9.65 -11.73 -0.32
CA ASN A 155 10.70 -10.96 -0.98
C ASN A 155 10.88 -9.61 -0.28
N VAL A 156 12.06 -9.02 -0.44
CA VAL A 156 12.30 -7.62 -0.04
C VAL A 156 11.40 -6.73 -0.88
N GLY A 157 10.61 -5.88 -0.22
CA GLY A 157 9.77 -4.88 -0.86
C GLY A 157 10.34 -3.47 -0.68
N LEU A 158 10.41 -2.71 -1.77
CA LEU A 158 10.56 -1.26 -1.71
C LEU A 158 9.31 -0.63 -2.30
N TYR A 159 8.61 0.16 -1.49
CA TYR A 159 7.47 0.96 -1.94
C TYR A 159 7.81 2.44 -1.84
N THR A 160 7.56 3.21 -2.90
CA THR A 160 7.74 4.66 -2.92
C THR A 160 6.41 5.34 -3.17
N GLN A 161 6.10 6.35 -2.35
CA GLN A 161 4.96 7.22 -2.59
C GLN A 161 5.34 8.30 -3.61
N VAL A 162 4.60 8.38 -4.71
CA VAL A 162 4.83 9.38 -5.77
C VAL A 162 3.92 10.59 -5.57
N VAL A 163 2.64 10.35 -5.29
CA VAL A 163 1.61 11.38 -5.09
C VAL A 163 0.92 11.14 -3.77
N GLY A 164 0.66 12.18 -2.99
CA GLY A 164 -0.14 12.08 -1.77
C GLY A 164 0.58 11.43 -0.58
N LYS A 165 -0.22 10.88 0.34
CA LYS A 165 0.26 10.33 1.61
C LYS A 165 -0.25 8.92 1.85
N LYS A 166 0.60 8.08 2.43
CA LYS A 166 0.27 6.70 2.78
C LYS A 166 0.95 6.31 4.08
N VAL A 167 0.24 5.52 4.88
CA VAL A 167 0.78 4.95 6.11
C VAL A 167 0.96 3.45 5.94
N PHE A 168 2.08 2.94 6.43
CA PHE A 168 2.35 1.52 6.57
C PHE A 168 2.44 1.17 8.05
N HIS A 169 1.85 0.06 8.40
CA HIS A 169 1.99 -0.58 9.70
C HIS A 169 2.77 -1.87 9.50
N LEU A 170 3.89 -2.02 10.19
CA LEU A 170 4.79 -3.15 10.01
C LEU A 170 5.01 -3.89 11.33
N LEU A 171 4.92 -5.22 11.27
CA LEU A 171 5.12 -6.08 12.43
C LEU A 171 6.15 -7.16 12.10
N PRO A 172 6.98 -7.57 13.07
CA PRO A 172 7.97 -8.62 12.89
C PRO A 172 7.33 -9.95 12.41
N PRO A 173 8.07 -10.79 11.67
CA PRO A 173 7.58 -12.08 11.18
C PRO A 173 7.08 -13.02 12.29
N GLU A 174 7.59 -12.86 13.52
CA GLU A 174 7.27 -13.69 14.68
C GLU A 174 5.90 -13.37 15.28
N VAL A 175 5.26 -12.27 14.86
CA VAL A 175 3.88 -11.98 15.25
C VAL A 175 2.95 -13.02 14.62
N GLU A 176 2.12 -13.64 15.45
CA GLU A 176 1.11 -14.59 14.99
C GLU A 176 -0.23 -13.91 14.78
N PHE A 177 -0.83 -14.15 13.62
CA PHE A 177 -2.20 -13.80 13.32
C PHE A 177 -2.95 -15.04 12.87
N GLN A 178 -4.24 -15.09 13.21
CA GLN A 178 -5.16 -15.93 12.46
C GLN A 178 -5.15 -15.46 11.00
N THR A 179 -5.01 -16.41 10.08
CA THR A 179 -4.94 -16.11 8.65
C THR A 179 -6.33 -16.03 8.04
N SER A 180 -6.47 -15.23 6.99
CA SER A 180 -7.71 -15.10 6.24
C SER A 180 -8.01 -16.41 5.48
N ALA A 181 -9.29 -16.72 5.30
CA ALA A 181 -9.71 -17.84 4.44
C ALA A 181 -9.38 -17.61 2.96
N VAL A 182 -9.18 -16.35 2.54
CA VAL A 182 -8.90 -15.98 1.15
C VAL A 182 -7.45 -16.23 0.77
N ARG A 183 -6.51 -15.86 1.64
CA ARG A 183 -5.06 -16.00 1.41
C ARG A 183 -4.34 -16.35 2.70
N ALA A 184 -3.54 -17.42 2.66
CA ALA A 184 -2.80 -17.93 3.82
C ALA A 184 -1.70 -16.97 4.31
N ASN A 185 -1.21 -16.05 3.47
CA ASN A 185 -0.22 -15.03 3.86
C ASN A 185 -0.86 -13.72 4.35
N THR A 186 -2.18 -13.67 4.53
CA THR A 186 -2.93 -12.47 4.95
C THR A 186 -3.62 -12.73 6.28
N ALA A 187 -3.60 -11.78 7.20
CA ALA A 187 -4.26 -11.87 8.49
C ALA A 187 -5.78 -11.70 8.34
N SER A 188 -6.56 -12.28 9.25
CA SER A 188 -8.01 -12.15 9.32
C SER A 188 -8.49 -10.82 9.91
N VAL A 189 -7.73 -9.74 9.73
CA VAL A 189 -8.06 -8.38 10.19
C VAL A 189 -8.73 -7.63 9.03
N PRO A 190 -10.06 -7.39 9.08
CA PRO A 190 -10.83 -7.07 7.88
C PRO A 190 -11.04 -5.56 7.66
N ILE A 191 -10.43 -4.72 8.51
CA ILE A 191 -10.45 -3.25 8.43
C ILE A 191 -9.05 -2.71 8.72
N SER A 192 -8.81 -1.43 8.41
CA SER A 192 -7.49 -0.83 8.59
C SER A 192 -7.10 -0.66 10.06
N VAL A 193 -5.78 -0.65 10.33
CA VAL A 193 -5.24 -0.41 11.68
C VAL A 193 -5.74 0.91 12.25
N ARG A 194 -5.73 1.97 11.45
CA ARG A 194 -6.13 3.29 11.93
C ARG A 194 -7.59 3.28 12.37
N ARG A 195 -8.48 2.63 11.60
CA ARG A 195 -9.90 2.46 11.98
C ARG A 195 -10.05 1.70 13.31
N ILE A 196 -9.30 0.62 13.53
CA ILE A 196 -9.31 -0.14 14.79
C ILE A 196 -8.87 0.73 15.97
N LEU A 197 -7.86 1.57 15.75
CA LEU A 197 -7.34 2.49 16.77
C LEU A 197 -8.19 3.75 16.97
N GLY A 198 -9.26 3.92 16.20
CA GLY A 198 -10.13 5.10 16.26
C GLY A 198 -9.53 6.34 15.57
N GLU A 199 -8.49 6.14 14.76
CA GLU A 199 -7.87 7.18 13.94
C GLU A 199 -8.45 7.09 12.53
N GLY A 200 -9.36 7.99 12.15
CA GLY A 200 -9.95 8.01 10.81
C GLY A 200 -11.14 7.07 10.59
N GLY A 201 -11.48 6.89 9.31
CA GLY A 201 -12.72 6.30 8.82
C GLY A 201 -13.78 7.35 8.45
N GLY A 202 -14.44 7.16 7.31
CA GLY A 202 -15.65 7.91 6.95
C GLY A 202 -16.89 7.39 7.68
N GLU A 203 -17.95 8.19 7.72
CA GLU A 203 -19.28 7.73 8.12
C GLU A 203 -19.67 6.47 7.31
N GLY A 204 -20.14 5.42 7.97
CA GLY A 204 -20.53 4.16 7.33
C GLY A 204 -19.39 3.19 6.99
N GLU A 205 -18.11 3.56 7.14
CA GLU A 205 -16.99 2.70 6.77
C GLU A 205 -16.63 1.69 7.87
N GLY A 206 -16.74 0.39 7.54
CA GLY A 206 -16.44 -0.72 8.46
C GLY A 206 -17.31 -0.76 9.72
N GLU A 207 -18.51 -0.16 9.68
CA GLU A 207 -19.44 -0.13 10.81
C GLU A 207 -20.10 -1.48 11.09
N ASP A 208 -20.06 -2.38 10.11
CA ASP A 208 -20.48 -3.78 10.21
C ASP A 208 -19.58 -4.62 11.13
N VAL A 209 -18.36 -4.15 11.45
CA VAL A 209 -17.55 -4.73 12.54
C VAL A 209 -18.14 -4.30 13.89
N GLY A 210 -18.54 -5.23 14.75
CA GLY A 210 -19.16 -4.90 16.03
C GLY A 210 -18.20 -4.20 17.02
N PRO A 211 -18.70 -3.42 18.01
CA PRO A 211 -17.85 -2.79 19.02
C PRO A 211 -16.95 -3.77 19.79
N LYS A 212 -17.47 -4.96 20.11
CA LYS A 212 -16.73 -6.03 20.80
C LYS A 212 -15.57 -6.54 19.95
N GLU A 213 -15.84 -6.88 18.70
CA GLU A 213 -14.84 -7.37 17.74
C GLU A 213 -13.75 -6.31 17.50
N ARG A 214 -14.12 -5.04 17.39
CA ARG A 214 -13.15 -3.94 17.29
C ARG A 214 -12.25 -3.84 18.52
N GLU A 215 -12.78 -4.04 19.73
CA GLU A 215 -11.96 -4.01 20.94
C GLU A 215 -11.03 -5.22 21.04
N GLU A 216 -11.48 -6.41 20.63
CA GLU A 216 -10.63 -7.60 20.50
C GLU A 216 -9.48 -7.38 19.52
N MET A 217 -9.77 -6.80 18.34
CA MET A 217 -8.74 -6.40 17.37
C MET A 217 -7.79 -5.35 17.94
N ARG A 218 -8.30 -4.40 18.73
CA ARG A 218 -7.48 -3.38 19.38
C ARG A 218 -6.54 -3.99 20.41
N ALA A 219 -7.00 -4.96 21.19
CA ALA A 219 -6.16 -5.71 22.14
C ALA A 219 -5.07 -6.50 21.40
N LEU A 220 -5.44 -7.23 20.35
CA LEU A 220 -4.52 -7.96 19.48
C LEU A 220 -3.43 -7.04 18.90
N LEU A 221 -3.81 -5.90 18.33
CA LEU A 221 -2.85 -4.94 17.77
C LEU A 221 -1.97 -4.32 18.85
N ARG A 222 -2.49 -4.12 20.07
CA ARG A 222 -1.69 -3.62 21.19
C ARG A 222 -0.54 -4.55 21.53
N ASP A 223 -0.82 -5.85 21.59
CA ASP A 223 0.20 -6.85 21.86
C ASP A 223 1.18 -6.99 20.68
N ALA A 224 0.68 -6.93 19.45
CA ALA A 224 1.50 -6.98 18.24
C ALA A 224 2.46 -5.78 18.15
N PHE A 225 2.00 -4.56 18.39
CA PHE A 225 2.83 -3.35 18.33
C PHE A 225 3.76 -3.19 19.53
N ALA A 226 3.56 -3.96 20.61
CA ALA A 226 4.52 -4.02 21.72
C ALA A 226 5.80 -4.79 21.35
N ARG A 227 5.75 -5.70 20.36
CA ARG A 227 6.92 -6.49 19.91
C ARG A 227 8.03 -5.61 19.38
N GLU A 228 9.27 -5.93 19.73
CA GLU A 228 10.45 -5.19 19.26
C GLU A 228 10.49 -5.12 17.73
N GLY A 229 10.81 -3.95 17.17
CA GLY A 229 10.81 -3.72 15.73
C GLY A 229 9.44 -3.40 15.10
N ALA A 230 8.32 -3.68 15.78
CA ALA A 230 6.99 -3.26 15.32
C ALA A 230 6.90 -1.72 15.23
N CYS A 231 6.43 -1.21 14.10
CA CYS A 231 6.48 0.21 13.78
C CYS A 231 5.42 0.69 12.78
N GLU A 232 5.31 2.00 12.66
CA GLU A 232 4.58 2.73 11.62
C GLU A 232 5.59 3.47 10.72
N VAL A 233 5.29 3.53 9.42
CA VAL A 233 5.97 4.38 8.45
C VAL A 233 4.95 5.25 7.73
N ARG A 234 5.02 6.56 7.93
CA ARG A 234 4.24 7.55 7.16
C ARG A 234 5.07 8.06 6.00
N LEU A 235 4.53 7.92 4.81
CA LEU A 235 5.14 8.34 3.55
C LEU A 235 4.42 9.59 3.03
N ALA A 236 5.18 10.63 2.72
CA ALA A 236 4.81 11.68 1.80
C ALA A 236 5.40 11.40 0.41
N ALA A 237 5.00 12.18 -0.59
CA ALA A 237 5.60 12.14 -1.93
C ALA A 237 7.14 12.22 -1.84
N GLY A 238 7.83 11.26 -2.47
CA GLY A 238 9.30 11.13 -2.43
C GLY A 238 9.85 10.21 -1.34
N ASP A 239 9.03 9.80 -0.37
CA ASP A 239 9.44 8.83 0.64
C ASP A 239 9.27 7.39 0.14
N SER A 240 10.20 6.54 0.56
CA SER A 240 10.09 5.10 0.40
C SER A 240 9.99 4.38 1.75
N VAL A 241 9.41 3.18 1.75
CA VAL A 241 9.48 2.22 2.85
C VAL A 241 10.21 0.96 2.38
N LEU A 242 11.17 0.50 3.20
CA LEU A 242 11.72 -0.84 3.12
C LEU A 242 10.84 -1.80 3.92
N ILE A 243 10.40 -2.85 3.25
CA ILE A 243 9.66 -3.96 3.84
C ILE A 243 10.57 -5.19 3.75
N PRO A 244 11.20 -5.63 4.86
CA PRO A 244 12.05 -6.81 4.83
C PRO A 244 11.21 -8.08 4.57
N PRO A 245 11.84 -9.16 4.07
CA PRO A 245 11.13 -10.38 3.72
C PRO A 245 10.45 -10.98 4.96
N GLY A 246 9.22 -11.45 4.80
CA GLY A 246 8.43 -12.08 5.86
C GLY A 246 7.81 -11.12 6.86
N TRP A 247 8.04 -9.80 6.77
CA TRP A 247 7.40 -8.84 7.67
C TRP A 247 5.93 -8.68 7.33
N TRP A 248 5.09 -8.71 8.37
CA TRP A 248 3.69 -8.35 8.23
C TRP A 248 3.59 -6.88 7.93
N HIS A 249 2.79 -6.53 6.93
CA HIS A 249 2.54 -5.13 6.62
C HIS A 249 1.10 -4.91 6.16
N SER A 250 0.52 -3.82 6.64
CA SER A 250 -0.73 -3.25 6.16
C SER A 250 -0.45 -1.83 5.70
N ALA A 251 -1.17 -1.35 4.69
CA ALA A 251 -1.00 -0.01 4.17
C ALA A 251 -2.35 0.68 3.97
N GLU A 252 -2.43 1.98 4.22
CA GLU A 252 -3.65 2.77 4.04
C GLU A 252 -3.30 4.16 3.46
N GLY A 253 -4.04 4.61 2.45
CA GLY A 253 -3.91 5.96 1.90
C GLY A 253 -4.52 7.01 2.82
N GLU A 254 -3.79 8.10 3.10
CA GLU A 254 -4.34 9.25 3.86
C GLU A 254 -4.96 10.32 2.93
N SER A 255 -4.66 10.24 1.63
CA SER A 255 -5.17 11.11 0.56
C SER A 255 -5.36 10.29 -0.72
N VAL A 256 -5.83 10.93 -1.80
CA VAL A 256 -5.56 10.39 -3.15
C VAL A 256 -4.06 10.14 -3.27
N GLY A 257 -3.70 8.95 -3.77
CA GLY A 257 -2.32 8.51 -3.73
C GLY A 257 -1.93 7.66 -4.91
N VAL A 258 -0.72 7.90 -5.39
CA VAL A 258 -0.01 7.08 -6.38
C VAL A 258 1.27 6.60 -5.76
N GLY A 259 1.53 5.31 -5.83
CA GLY A 259 2.82 4.76 -5.41
C GLY A 259 3.28 3.64 -6.30
N VAL A 260 4.56 3.35 -6.18
CA VAL A 260 5.25 2.36 -7.00
C VAL A 260 5.94 1.38 -6.08
N ASN A 261 5.91 0.11 -6.46
CA ASN A 261 6.53 -0.95 -5.68
C ASN A 261 7.45 -1.78 -6.56
N ALA A 262 8.53 -2.28 -5.95
CA ALA A 262 9.34 -3.35 -6.50
C ALA A 262 9.60 -4.43 -5.45
N TRP A 263 9.51 -5.69 -5.85
CA TRP A 263 9.97 -6.83 -5.06
C TRP A 263 11.24 -7.43 -5.66
N PHE A 264 12.17 -7.88 -4.83
CA PHE A 264 13.48 -8.37 -5.26
C PHE A 264 13.74 -9.81 -4.78
N ARG A 265 14.38 -10.61 -5.63
CA ARG A 265 14.49 -12.07 -5.48
C ARG A 265 15.90 -12.61 -5.58
#